data_AF-A0A392Q8L3-F1
#
_entry.id   AF-A0A392Q8L3-F1
#
_cell.length_a   1.000
_cell.length_b   1.000
_cell.length_c   1.000
_cell.angle_alpha   90.00
_cell.angle_beta   90.00
_cell.angle_gamma   90.00
#
_symmetry.space_group_name_H-M   'P 1'
#
loop_
_entity.id
_entity.type
_entity.pdbx_description
1 polymer ?
#
loop_
_entity_poly.entity_id
_entity_poly.type
_entity_poly.pdbx_seq_one_letter_code
_entity_poly.pdbx_strand_id
1 'polypeptide(L)' 'WDPSKLELVSDSDVDRYFSKVDAEGWKDLEFPKRFNNLPAHAISKL' A
#
# COMPACT_ATOMS: atom_id res chain seq x y z
N TRP A 1 -1.51 11.38 -15.07
CA TRP A 1 -2.24 10.15 -14.73
C TRP A 1 -3.19 9.93 -15.87
N ASP A 2 -3.16 8.76 -16.47
CA ASP A 2 -4.10 8.37 -17.52
C ASP A 2 -4.90 7.17 -16.98
N PRO A 3 -6.23 7.27 -16.83
CA PRO A 3 -7.06 8.45 -17.07
C PRO A 3 -6.76 9.60 -16.09
N SER A 4 -7.01 10.84 -16.53
CA SER A 4 -6.75 12.06 -15.74
C SER A 4 -7.89 12.46 -14.81
N LYS A 5 -9.04 11.80 -14.92
CA LYS A 5 -10.25 12.04 -14.12
C LYS A 5 -10.71 10.76 -13.46
N LEU A 6 -11.17 10.87 -12.21
CA LEU A 6 -11.67 9.74 -11.43
C LEU A 6 -12.94 9.12 -12.02
N GLU A 7 -13.83 9.94 -12.61
CA GLU A 7 -15.06 9.47 -13.27
C GLU A 7 -14.83 8.50 -14.43
N LEU A 8 -13.59 8.47 -14.95
CA LEU A 8 -13.19 7.60 -16.05
C LEU A 8 -12.59 6.28 -15.57
N VAL A 9 -12.39 6.10 -14.26
CA VAL A 9 -11.91 4.86 -13.65
C VAL A 9 -13.12 4.00 -13.30
N SER A 10 -13.18 2.80 -13.86
CA SER A 10 -14.24 1.84 -13.55
C SER A 10 -13.93 1.05 -12.28
N ASP A 11 -14.94 0.45 -11.65
CA ASP A 11 -14.74 -0.43 -10.50
C ASP A 11 -13.81 -1.61 -10.85
N SER A 12 -13.88 -2.13 -12.08
CA SER A 12 -12.99 -3.20 -12.54
C SER A 12 -11.52 -2.76 -12.67
N ASP A 13 -11.26 -1.47 -12.96
CA ASP A 13 -9.89 -0.95 -12.96
C ASP A 13 -9.33 -0.94 -11.54
N VAL A 14 -10.15 -0.54 -10.56
CA VAL A 14 -9.79 -0.57 -9.14
C VAL A 14 -9.48 -1.99 -8.71
N ASP A 15 -10.37 -2.94 -8.99
CA ASP A 15 -10.18 -4.34 -8.62
C ASP A 15 -8.87 -4.90 -9.20
N ARG A 16 -8.53 -4.54 -10.43
CA ARG A 16 -7.28 -4.94 -11.07
C ARG A 16 -6.04 -4.39 -10.36
N TYR A 17 -6.07 -3.13 -9.92
CA TYR A 17 -4.93 -2.52 -9.21
C TYR A 17 -4.76 -3.05 -7.78
N PHE A 18 -5.86 -3.40 -7.11
CA PHE A 18 -5.84 -3.93 -5.74
C PHE A 18 -5.69 -5.45 -5.67
N SER A 19 -5.77 -6.13 -6.80
CA SER A 19 -5.52 -7.57 -6.89
C SER A 19 -4.09 -7.91 -6.45
N LYS A 20 -3.95 -8.99 -5.69
CA LYS A 20 -2.65 -9.45 -5.21
C LYS A 20 -1.75 -9.82 -6.39
N VAL A 21 -0.53 -9.30 -6.39
CA VAL A 21 0.49 -9.68 -7.37
C VAL A 21 1.20 -10.95 -6.88
N ASP A 22 0.79 -12.10 -7.42
CA ASP A 22 1.43 -13.39 -7.17
C ASP A 22 2.43 -13.74 -8.30
N ALA A 23 3.34 -12.81 -8.61
CA ALA A 23 4.37 -13.00 -9.62
C ALA A 23 5.70 -13.44 -9.01
N GLU A 24 6.48 -14.23 -9.77
CA GLU A 24 7.77 -14.76 -9.32
C GLU A 24 8.75 -13.62 -8.97
N GLY A 25 9.35 -13.69 -7.78
CA GLY A 25 10.27 -12.66 -7.26
C GLY A 25 9.61 -11.57 -6.41
N TRP A 26 8.27 -11.50 -6.36
CA TRP A 26 7.58 -10.63 -5.40
C TRP A 26 7.47 -11.31 -4.04
N LYS A 27 7.65 -10.52 -2.97
CA LYS A 27 7.48 -10.94 -1.59
C LYS A 27 6.63 -9.92 -0.86
N ASP A 28 5.90 -10.38 0.15
CA ASP A 28 5.13 -9.50 1.00
C ASP A 28 6.06 -8.52 1.73
N LEU A 29 5.59 -7.27 1.87
CA LEU A 29 6.31 -6.25 2.61
C LEU A 29 6.32 -6.59 4.09
N GLU A 30 7.48 -6.95 4.61
CA GLU A 30 7.70 -7.11 6.04
C GLU A 30 7.93 -5.74 6.67
N PHE A 31 6.95 -5.26 7.44
CA PHE A 31 7.13 -4.05 8.22
C PHE A 31 8.05 -4.33 9.41
N PRO A 32 8.93 -3.37 9.78
CA PRO A 32 9.63 -3.44 11.04
C PRO A 32 8.62 -3.64 12.16
N LYS A 33 8.88 -4.62 13.04
CA LYS A 33 8.07 -4.79 14.24
C LYS A 33 8.06 -3.44 14.96
N ARG A 34 6.86 -2.88 15.16
CA ARG A 34 6.73 -1.67 15.98
C ARG A 34 7.43 -1.98 17.30
N PHE A 35 8.44 -1.20 17.63
CA PHE A 35 9.10 -1.32 18.91
C PHE A 35 8.05 -0.89 19.95
N ASN A 36 7.31 -1.87 20.50
CA ASN A 36 6.27 -1.65 21.51
C ASN A 36 6.81 -1.01 22.81
N ASN A 37 8.12 -0.79 22.87
CA ASN A 37 8.85 -0.17 23.95
C ASN A 37 9.11 1.33 23.71
N LEU A 38 8.76 1.87 22.53
CA LEU A 38 8.92 3.28 22.23
C LEU A 38 7.62 4.04 22.58
N PRO A 39 7.71 5.14 23.34
CA PRO A 39 6.54 5.94 23.65
C PRO A 39 5.98 6.58 22.37
N ALA A 40 4.66 6.76 22.29
CA ALA A 40 3.97 7.21 21.08
C ALA A 40 4.51 8.53 20.48
N HIS A 41 5.11 9.39 21.32
CA HIS A 41 5.73 10.65 20.90
C HIS A 41 7.08 10.48 20.18
N ALA A 42 7.72 9.31 20.27
CA ALA A 42 8.96 9.01 19.56
C ALA A 42 8.72 8.61 18.08
N ILE A 43 7.47 8.30 17.72
CA ILE A 43 7.09 7.85 16.37
C ILE A 43 6.72 9.03 15.46
N SER A 44 6.41 10.21 16.00
CA SER A 44 5.93 11.37 15.23
C SER A 44 7.02 12.24 14.58
N LYS A 45 8.26 11.75 14.50
CA LYS A 45 9.36 12.41 13.78
C LYS A 45 9.90 11.51 12.68
N LEU A 46 9.08 11.24 11.67
CA LEU A 46 9.46 10.60 10.42
C LEU A 46 8.72 11.29 9.28
#